data_AF-R7APY9-F1
#
_entry.id   AF-R7APY9-F1
#
_cell.length_a   1.000
_cell.length_b   1.000
_cell.length_c   1.000
_cell.angle_alpha   90.00
_cell.angle_beta   90.00
_cell.angle_gamma   90.00
#
_symmetry.space_group_name_H-M   'P 1'
#
loop_
_entity.id
_entity.type
_entity.pdbx_description
1 polymer ?
#
loop_
_entity_poly.entity_id
_entity_poly.type
_entity_poly.pdbx_seq_one_letter_code
_entity_poly.pdbx_strand_id
1 'polypeptide(L)'
;MFLHDIDNPRVFHTNSLDKDIREYRNQAKDGLFDVVLMNPPYGGSEQDVIKANFPIALRSSETADLFMGLIMYRLKTDGRAAVILPDGFLFGSDGAKLELKRKLLDEFNLHTIIRLPGSVFAPYTSITTNILFFDNGRNTEGTWFYRMDMPDGYKHFSKTKPIQLSHFDPVIEWWNDRKEIIVDGSPKAKYFTQKDLKDLQLNFDQCGFPHEEIEILPPDELIKEYRAKRQTLDLEIDMKLNQICEILGIEV
;
A
#
# COMPACT_ATOMS: atom_id res chain seq x y z
N MET A 1 15.03 -19.45 6.03
CA MET A 1 15.25 -20.22 4.79
C MET A 1 15.95 -21.53 5.08
N PHE A 2 17.14 -21.54 5.68
CA PHE A 2 17.81 -22.79 6.09
C PHE A 2 16.97 -23.66 7.05
N LEU A 3 16.32 -23.07 8.05
CA LEU A 3 15.39 -23.79 8.96
C LEU A 3 14.10 -24.30 8.29
N HIS A 4 13.90 -23.98 7.00
CA HIS A 4 12.77 -24.42 6.20
C HIS A 4 13.25 -25.23 4.99
N ASP A 5 14.38 -25.93 5.13
CA ASP A 5 14.92 -26.87 4.15
C ASP A 5 15.20 -26.27 2.76
N ILE A 6 15.56 -24.98 2.73
CA ILE A 6 16.12 -24.36 1.52
C ILE A 6 17.64 -24.47 1.60
N ASP A 7 18.20 -25.38 0.80
CA ASP A 7 19.63 -25.75 0.86
C ASP A 7 20.58 -24.63 0.46
N ASN A 8 20.23 -23.86 -0.57
CA ASN A 8 21.12 -22.85 -1.17
C ASN A 8 20.38 -21.53 -1.43
N PRO A 9 19.90 -20.82 -0.38
CA PRO A 9 19.24 -19.54 -0.53
C PRO A 9 20.23 -18.47 -0.99
N ARG A 10 19.93 -17.81 -2.11
CA ARG A 10 20.75 -16.70 -2.62
C ARG A 10 20.34 -15.38 -1.96
N VAL A 11 20.90 -15.10 -0.78
CA VAL A 11 20.69 -13.86 -0.03
C VAL A 11 21.95 -13.00 -0.10
N PHE A 12 21.80 -11.75 -0.53
CA PHE A 12 22.90 -10.81 -0.69
C PHE A 12 22.73 -9.64 0.27
N HIS A 13 23.77 -9.34 1.05
CA HIS A 13 23.80 -8.16 1.92
C HIS A 13 24.26 -6.94 1.11
N THR A 14 23.30 -6.15 0.63
CA THR A 14 23.55 -4.96 -0.21
C THR A 14 22.35 -4.02 -0.17
N ASN A 15 22.56 -2.75 -0.54
CA ASN A 15 21.45 -1.90 -0.94
C ASN A 15 21.02 -2.31 -2.37
N SER A 16 19.74 -2.67 -2.54
CA SER A 16 19.20 -3.11 -3.83
C SER A 16 19.03 -1.97 -4.85
N LEU A 17 19.08 -0.71 -4.39
CA LEU A 17 18.94 0.50 -5.19
C LEU A 17 20.30 1.09 -5.62
N ASP A 18 21.41 0.53 -5.14
CA ASP A 18 22.78 1.04 -5.35
C ASP A 18 23.32 0.80 -6.77
N LYS A 19 22.70 -0.11 -7.52
CA LYS A 19 23.06 -0.40 -8.91
C LYS A 19 22.14 0.34 -9.89
N ASP A 20 22.71 0.87 -10.96
CA ASP A 20 21.95 1.41 -12.10
C ASP A 20 21.00 0.37 -12.66
N ILE A 21 19.69 0.64 -12.58
CA ILE A 21 18.66 -0.32 -12.96
C ILE A 21 18.68 -0.65 -14.47
N ARG A 22 19.23 0.25 -15.30
CA ARG A 22 19.33 0.06 -16.75
C ARG A 22 20.30 -1.06 -17.11
N GLU A 23 21.25 -1.37 -16.23
CA GLU A 23 22.21 -2.45 -16.44
C GLU A 23 21.55 -3.85 -16.38
N TYR A 24 20.43 -4.01 -15.67
CA TYR A 24 19.76 -5.31 -15.56
C TYR A 24 19.20 -5.79 -16.91
N ARG A 25 18.69 -4.89 -17.75
CA ARG A 25 18.15 -5.25 -19.08
C ARG A 25 19.23 -5.71 -20.06
N ASN A 26 20.48 -5.29 -19.86
CA ASN A 26 21.61 -5.67 -20.72
C ASN A 26 22.26 -7.00 -20.30
N GLN A 27 21.94 -7.51 -19.10
CA GLN A 27 22.49 -8.74 -18.53
C GLN A 27 21.51 -9.91 -18.75
N ALA A 28 21.45 -10.42 -19.98
CA ALA A 28 20.42 -11.36 -20.48
C ALA A 28 20.33 -12.75 -19.80
N LYS A 29 21.18 -13.09 -18.82
CA LYS A 29 21.16 -14.43 -18.18
C LYS A 29 20.86 -14.45 -16.68
N ASP A 30 21.30 -13.47 -15.90
CA ASP A 30 21.22 -13.52 -14.42
C ASP A 30 20.57 -12.29 -13.76
N GLY A 31 20.18 -11.27 -14.52
CA GLY A 31 19.66 -10.01 -13.97
C GLY A 31 18.15 -9.98 -13.71
N LEU A 32 17.40 -10.83 -14.41
CA LEU A 32 15.94 -10.77 -14.52
C LEU A 32 15.27 -12.00 -13.90
N PHE A 33 14.02 -11.85 -13.47
CA PHE A 33 13.25 -12.87 -12.78
C PHE A 33 11.91 -13.16 -13.46
N ASP A 34 11.47 -14.41 -13.35
CA ASP A 34 10.14 -14.86 -13.79
C ASP A 34 9.04 -14.46 -12.78
N VAL A 35 9.40 -14.39 -11.48
CA VAL A 35 8.49 -13.99 -10.40
C VAL A 35 9.19 -13.02 -9.46
N VAL A 36 8.53 -11.90 -9.16
CA VAL A 36 8.99 -10.95 -8.13
C VAL A 36 7.90 -10.72 -7.11
N LEU A 37 8.17 -11.07 -5.84
CA LEU A 37 7.30 -10.78 -4.71
C LEU A 37 8.01 -9.78 -3.81
N MET A 38 7.35 -8.67 -3.47
CA MET A 38 8.01 -7.64 -2.68
C MET A 38 7.06 -6.88 -1.75
N ASN A 39 7.53 -6.64 -0.53
CA ASN A 39 7.00 -5.64 0.38
C ASN A 39 8.10 -4.58 0.59
N PRO A 40 8.19 -3.54 -0.27
CA PRO A 40 9.20 -2.49 -0.14
C PRO A 40 9.06 -1.72 1.18
N PRO A 41 10.15 -1.17 1.75
CA PRO A 41 10.05 -0.26 2.89
C PRO A 41 9.31 1.03 2.54
N TYR A 42 8.50 1.52 3.48
CA TYR A 42 7.66 2.71 3.32
C TYR A 42 8.22 3.92 4.08
N GLY A 43 7.97 5.14 3.58
CA GLY A 43 8.31 6.39 4.25
C GLY A 43 9.80 6.66 4.41
N GLY A 44 10.64 5.86 3.73
CA GLY A 44 12.07 6.08 3.64
C GLY A 44 12.43 6.98 2.47
N SER A 45 13.62 7.56 2.53
CA SER A 45 14.24 8.27 1.42
C SER A 45 15.66 7.78 1.19
N GLU A 46 16.14 7.96 -0.05
CA GLU A 46 17.49 7.61 -0.45
C GLU A 46 18.32 8.85 -0.76
N GLN A 47 19.64 8.66 -0.79
CA GLN A 47 20.58 9.70 -1.19
C GLN A 47 20.47 10.02 -2.69
N ASP A 48 20.78 11.24 -3.10
CA ASP A 48 20.65 11.65 -4.51
C ASP A 48 21.57 10.85 -5.46
N VAL A 49 22.72 10.39 -4.96
CA VAL A 49 23.62 9.48 -5.70
C VAL A 49 22.92 8.16 -6.02
N ILE A 50 22.15 7.61 -5.07
CA ILE A 50 21.39 6.37 -5.27
C ILE A 50 20.21 6.62 -6.21
N LYS A 51 19.52 7.76 -6.10
CA LYS A 51 18.47 8.15 -7.06
C LYS A 51 19.02 8.29 -8.49
N ALA A 52 20.29 8.66 -8.65
CA ALA A 52 20.90 8.82 -9.97
C ALA A 52 20.96 7.51 -10.79
N ASN A 53 20.89 6.35 -10.11
CA ASN A 53 20.77 5.01 -10.71
C ASN A 53 19.45 4.77 -11.44
N PHE A 54 18.51 5.70 -11.34
CA PHE A 54 17.21 5.65 -12.00
C PHE A 54 17.14 6.65 -13.15
N PRO A 55 16.41 6.33 -14.24
CA PRO A 55 16.02 7.32 -15.25
C PRO A 55 15.40 8.55 -14.59
N ILE A 56 15.65 9.75 -15.13
CA ILE A 56 15.21 11.02 -14.54
C ILE A 56 13.71 11.01 -14.18
N ALA A 57 12.87 10.46 -15.06
CA ALA A 57 11.42 10.39 -14.86
C ALA A 57 10.98 9.43 -13.73
N LEU A 58 11.85 8.53 -13.27
CA LEU A 58 11.59 7.56 -12.20
C LEU A 58 12.28 7.91 -10.88
N ARG A 59 13.00 9.03 -10.80
CA ARG A 59 13.67 9.46 -9.58
C ARG A 59 12.63 9.98 -8.59
N SER A 60 12.48 9.27 -7.47
CA SER A 60 11.56 9.63 -6.39
C SER A 60 12.32 9.86 -5.07
N SER A 61 11.74 10.66 -4.20
CA SER A 61 12.14 10.74 -2.79
C SER A 61 11.63 9.57 -1.96
N GLU A 62 10.60 8.87 -2.42
CA GLU A 62 10.01 7.72 -1.74
C GLU A 62 10.69 6.41 -2.16
N THR A 63 11.18 5.65 -1.18
CA THR A 63 11.83 4.35 -1.43
C THR A 63 10.92 3.36 -2.15
N ALA A 64 9.62 3.35 -1.83
CA ALA A 64 8.66 2.43 -2.43
C ALA A 64 8.54 2.62 -3.96
N ASP A 65 8.59 3.87 -4.43
CA ASP A 65 8.56 4.20 -5.86
C ASP A 65 9.84 3.72 -6.57
N LEU A 66 11.01 3.89 -5.93
CA LEU A 66 12.28 3.40 -6.47
C LEU A 66 12.28 1.87 -6.57
N PHE A 67 11.76 1.16 -5.57
CA PHE A 67 11.60 -0.29 -5.64
C PHE A 67 10.63 -0.72 -6.73
N MET A 68 9.55 0.01 -6.95
CA MET A 68 8.64 -0.24 -8.07
C MET A 68 9.38 -0.16 -9.42
N GLY A 69 10.20 0.89 -9.60
CA GLY A 69 11.07 1.02 -10.77
C GLY A 69 12.06 -0.14 -10.91
N LEU A 70 12.70 -0.56 -9.81
CA LEU A 70 13.60 -1.71 -9.79
C LEU A 70 12.90 -2.99 -10.25
N ILE A 71 11.70 -3.28 -9.74
CA ILE A 71 10.92 -4.47 -10.10
C ILE A 71 10.65 -4.48 -11.62
N MET A 72 10.20 -3.36 -12.18
CA MET A 72 9.93 -3.24 -13.63
C MET A 72 11.16 -3.51 -14.51
N TYR A 73 12.36 -3.16 -14.03
CA TYR A 73 13.60 -3.39 -14.77
C TYR A 73 14.17 -4.79 -14.58
N ARG A 74 13.71 -5.52 -13.55
CA ARG A 74 14.15 -6.87 -13.22
C ARG A 74 13.15 -7.96 -13.59
N LEU A 75 11.98 -7.61 -14.10
CA LEU A 75 10.99 -8.60 -14.54
C LEU A 75 11.29 -9.04 -15.97
N LYS A 76 11.43 -10.35 -16.22
CA LYS A 76 11.54 -10.90 -17.59
C LYS A 76 10.25 -10.64 -18.38
N THR A 77 10.32 -10.69 -19.71
CA THR A 77 9.12 -10.85 -20.55
C THR A 77 8.34 -12.08 -20.06
N ASP A 78 7.02 -11.97 -19.98
CA ASP A 78 6.10 -12.97 -19.40
C ASP A 78 6.30 -13.25 -17.90
N GLY A 79 7.20 -12.51 -17.24
CA GLY A 79 7.36 -12.54 -15.80
C GLY A 79 6.21 -11.81 -15.10
N ARG A 80 5.93 -12.20 -13.85
CA ARG A 80 4.84 -11.66 -13.03
C ARG A 80 5.31 -11.14 -11.68
N ALA A 81 4.65 -10.12 -11.17
CA ALA A 81 4.98 -9.51 -9.89
C ALA A 81 3.75 -9.31 -9.01
N ALA A 82 3.98 -9.42 -7.70
CA ALA A 82 3.05 -8.95 -6.68
C ALA A 82 3.82 -8.04 -5.70
N VAL A 83 3.39 -6.79 -5.60
CA VAL A 83 4.06 -5.77 -4.78
C VAL A 83 3.08 -5.11 -3.82
N ILE A 84 3.49 -4.96 -2.56
CA ILE A 84 2.68 -4.29 -1.53
C ILE A 84 3.07 -2.81 -1.44
N LEU A 85 2.16 -1.89 -1.75
CA LEU A 85 2.40 -0.44 -1.74
C LEU A 85 1.35 0.31 -0.90
N PRO A 86 1.72 1.44 -0.26
CA PRO A 86 0.77 2.24 0.51
C PRO A 86 -0.20 3.01 -0.41
N ASP A 87 -1.33 3.48 0.14
CA ASP A 87 -2.31 4.29 -0.62
C ASP A 87 -1.68 5.52 -1.28
N GLY A 88 -0.62 6.09 -0.68
CA GLY A 88 0.15 7.19 -1.26
C GLY A 88 0.70 6.91 -2.66
N PHE A 89 0.97 5.65 -3.01
CA PHE A 89 1.29 5.30 -4.39
C PHE A 89 0.07 5.44 -5.31
N LEU A 90 -1.12 5.00 -4.85
CA LEU A 90 -2.33 4.95 -5.66
C LEU A 90 -2.92 6.32 -5.99
N PHE A 91 -3.01 7.25 -5.04
CA PHE A 91 -3.52 8.60 -5.28
C PHE A 91 -2.42 9.62 -5.60
N GLY A 92 -1.15 9.31 -5.32
CA GLY A 92 -0.03 10.24 -5.51
C GLY A 92 0.13 10.70 -6.95
N SER A 93 0.37 12.00 -7.12
CA SER A 93 0.44 12.69 -8.42
C SER A 93 1.79 13.35 -8.68
N ASP A 94 2.83 13.00 -7.92
CA ASP A 94 4.20 13.43 -8.25
C ASP A 94 4.69 12.78 -9.55
N GLY A 95 5.66 13.43 -10.19
CA GLY A 95 6.12 13.03 -11.53
C GLY A 95 6.60 11.59 -11.62
N ALA A 96 7.31 11.09 -10.61
CA ALA A 96 7.82 9.72 -10.59
C ALA A 96 6.69 8.70 -10.43
N LYS A 97 5.72 8.93 -9.54
CA LYS A 97 4.54 8.07 -9.42
C LYS A 97 3.70 8.06 -10.69
N LEU A 98 3.44 9.22 -11.28
CA LEU A 98 2.69 9.30 -12.55
C LEU A 98 3.41 8.54 -13.67
N GLU A 99 4.73 8.65 -13.76
CA GLU A 99 5.52 7.88 -14.71
C GLU A 99 5.40 6.37 -14.45
N LEU A 100 5.60 5.92 -13.21
CA LEU A 100 5.47 4.51 -12.83
C LEU A 100 4.09 3.96 -13.16
N LYS A 101 3.02 4.70 -12.84
CA LYS A 101 1.64 4.31 -13.18
C LYS A 101 1.40 4.27 -14.68
N ARG A 102 1.94 5.23 -15.43
CA ARG A 102 1.85 5.21 -16.90
C ARG A 102 2.54 3.99 -17.48
N LYS A 103 3.76 3.67 -17.02
CA LYS A 103 4.48 2.45 -17.43
C LYS A 103 3.72 1.19 -17.05
N LEU A 104 3.14 1.13 -15.86
CA LEU A 104 2.28 0.02 -15.44
C LEU A 104 1.14 -0.24 -16.44
N LEU A 105 0.52 0.81 -16.98
CA LEU A 105 -0.56 0.67 -17.94
C LEU A 105 -0.08 0.41 -19.37
N ASP A 106 0.97 1.11 -19.79
CA ASP A 106 1.41 1.18 -21.20
C ASP A 106 2.46 0.13 -21.57
N GLU A 107 3.16 -0.47 -20.61
CA GLU A 107 4.24 -1.45 -20.84
C GLU A 107 4.04 -2.77 -20.10
N PHE A 108 3.20 -2.77 -19.06
CA PHE A 108 2.88 -3.94 -18.25
C PHE A 108 1.38 -4.21 -18.26
N ASN A 109 1.01 -5.39 -17.79
CA ASN A 109 -0.36 -5.82 -17.60
C ASN A 109 -0.72 -5.73 -16.11
N LEU A 110 -1.02 -4.54 -15.62
CA LEU A 110 -1.61 -4.32 -14.31
C LEU A 110 -3.04 -4.84 -14.28
N HIS A 111 -3.21 -6.12 -14.02
CA HIS A 111 -4.50 -6.78 -14.14
C HIS A 111 -5.32 -6.71 -12.85
N THR A 112 -4.70 -6.53 -11.67
CA THR A 112 -5.43 -6.53 -10.39
C THR A 112 -4.76 -5.71 -9.29
N ILE A 113 -5.57 -4.96 -8.54
CA ILE A 113 -5.19 -4.28 -7.31
C ILE A 113 -6.12 -4.74 -6.19
N ILE A 114 -5.55 -5.31 -5.13
CA ILE A 114 -6.27 -5.69 -3.91
C ILE A 114 -5.99 -4.62 -2.85
N ARG A 115 -7.03 -3.93 -2.40
CA ARG A 115 -6.98 -2.98 -1.28
C ARG A 115 -7.03 -3.76 0.02
N LEU A 116 -6.02 -3.61 0.86
CA LEU A 116 -5.99 -4.21 2.20
C LEU A 116 -6.47 -3.20 3.23
N PRO A 117 -7.23 -3.63 4.26
CA PRO A 117 -7.70 -2.73 5.30
C PRO A 117 -6.52 -2.18 6.10
N GLY A 118 -6.74 -1.07 6.81
CA GLY A 118 -5.75 -0.54 7.75
C GLY A 118 -5.36 -1.58 8.80
N SER A 119 -4.25 -1.35 9.50
CA SER A 119 -3.73 -2.20 10.59
C SER A 119 -3.24 -3.61 10.21
N VAL A 120 -3.24 -4.01 8.92
CA VAL A 120 -2.67 -5.31 8.48
C VAL A 120 -1.21 -5.48 8.92
N PHE A 121 -0.46 -4.39 8.99
CA PHE A 121 0.92 -4.34 9.47
C PHE A 121 1.05 -3.86 10.93
N ALA A 122 -0.01 -3.95 11.74
CA ALA A 122 0.06 -3.63 13.16
C ALA A 122 1.08 -4.53 13.89
N PRO A 123 1.83 -4.00 14.87
CA PRO A 123 1.76 -2.66 15.45
C PRO A 123 2.62 -1.61 14.72
N TYR A 124 3.27 -1.96 13.62
CA TYR A 124 4.27 -1.09 12.98
C TYR A 124 3.64 0.10 12.26
N THR A 125 2.49 -0.11 11.64
CA THR A 125 1.74 0.96 10.97
C THR A 125 0.25 0.65 10.88
N SER A 126 -0.56 1.69 10.94
CA SER A 126 -2.02 1.63 10.74
C SER A 126 -2.44 1.95 9.31
N ILE A 127 -1.50 2.34 8.43
CA ILE A 127 -1.81 2.73 7.05
C ILE A 127 -2.47 1.59 6.28
N THR A 128 -3.35 1.96 5.35
CA THR A 128 -3.86 1.08 4.30
C THR A 128 -2.76 0.78 3.29
N THR A 129 -2.76 -0.45 2.80
CA THR A 129 -1.78 -0.95 1.84
C THR A 129 -2.49 -1.75 0.76
N ASN A 130 -1.80 -1.98 -0.35
CA ASN A 130 -2.42 -2.53 -1.55
C ASN A 130 -1.48 -3.52 -2.18
N ILE A 131 -2.01 -4.63 -2.68
CA ILE A 131 -1.25 -5.61 -3.46
C ILE A 131 -1.53 -5.34 -4.93
N LEU A 132 -0.52 -4.90 -5.67
CA LEU A 132 -0.58 -4.73 -7.12
C LEU A 132 -0.05 -6.00 -7.78
N PHE A 133 -0.85 -6.58 -8.68
CA PHE A 133 -0.47 -7.72 -9.49
C PHE A 133 -0.33 -7.29 -10.95
N PHE A 134 0.84 -7.55 -11.53
CA PHE A 134 1.11 -7.22 -12.92
C PHE A 134 2.08 -8.18 -13.60
N ASP A 135 1.92 -8.33 -14.91
CA ASP A 135 2.81 -9.11 -15.77
C ASP A 135 3.57 -8.20 -16.73
N ASN A 136 4.74 -8.65 -17.20
CA ASN A 136 5.51 -7.98 -18.25
C ASN A 136 5.24 -8.64 -19.61
N GLY A 137 5.27 -7.85 -20.69
CA GLY A 137 5.21 -8.35 -22.06
C GLY A 137 3.93 -7.99 -22.83
N ARG A 138 2.93 -7.43 -22.15
CA ARG A 138 1.75 -6.85 -22.80
C ARG A 138 1.22 -5.66 -22.02
N ASN A 139 0.49 -4.80 -22.71
CA ASN A 139 -0.12 -3.61 -22.12
C ASN A 139 -1.36 -3.98 -21.30
N THR A 140 -1.73 -3.11 -20.37
CA THR A 140 -2.94 -3.26 -19.58
C THR A 140 -4.17 -2.94 -20.43
N GLU A 141 -5.06 -3.91 -20.59
CA GLU A 141 -6.40 -3.67 -21.18
C GLU A 141 -7.35 -3.06 -20.14
N GLY A 142 -7.22 -3.52 -18.90
CA GLY A 142 -7.87 -2.95 -17.73
C GLY A 142 -7.47 -3.65 -16.45
N THR A 143 -7.88 -3.06 -15.34
CA THR A 143 -7.49 -3.45 -14.00
C THR A 143 -8.72 -3.71 -13.16
N TRP A 144 -8.73 -4.86 -12.49
CA TRP A 144 -9.70 -5.12 -11.43
C TRP A 144 -9.24 -4.51 -10.11
N PHE A 145 -10.13 -3.81 -9.42
CA PHE A 145 -9.94 -3.38 -8.05
C PHE A 145 -10.83 -4.21 -7.15
N TYR A 146 -10.30 -4.65 -6.00
CA TYR A 146 -11.08 -5.36 -4.99
C TYR A 146 -10.68 -4.89 -3.60
N ARG A 147 -11.68 -4.54 -2.79
CA ARG A 147 -11.52 -4.16 -1.40
C ARG A 147 -11.70 -5.35 -0.47
N MET A 148 -10.64 -5.72 0.23
CA MET A 148 -10.71 -6.63 1.37
C MET A 148 -11.26 -5.87 2.57
N ASP A 149 -12.49 -6.17 2.95
CA ASP A 149 -13.08 -5.60 4.17
C ASP A 149 -12.49 -6.25 5.42
N MET A 150 -12.63 -5.56 6.56
CA MET A 150 -12.27 -6.10 7.85
C MET A 150 -13.13 -7.36 8.17
N PRO A 151 -12.56 -8.44 8.71
CA PRO A 151 -13.35 -9.62 9.09
C PRO A 151 -14.43 -9.30 10.13
N ASP A 152 -15.50 -10.09 10.15
CA ASP A 152 -16.59 -9.91 11.11
C ASP A 152 -16.08 -9.94 12.56
N GLY A 153 -16.47 -8.94 13.35
CA GLY A 153 -16.04 -8.80 14.75
C GLY A 153 -14.62 -8.23 14.93
N TYR A 154 -13.95 -7.80 13.86
CA TYR A 154 -12.69 -7.07 13.91
C TYR A 154 -12.95 -5.58 13.69
N LYS A 155 -12.42 -4.73 14.59
CA LYS A 155 -12.32 -3.28 14.35
C LYS A 155 -10.97 -2.90 13.74
N HIS A 156 -9.93 -3.65 14.09
CA HIS A 156 -8.57 -3.55 13.60
C HIS A 156 -7.84 -4.87 13.86
N PHE A 157 -6.78 -5.15 13.11
CA PHE A 157 -5.82 -6.20 13.43
C PHE A 157 -4.87 -5.75 14.53
N SER A 158 -4.45 -6.68 15.37
CA SER A 158 -3.55 -6.43 16.50
C SER A 158 -2.68 -7.64 16.78
N LYS A 159 -1.76 -7.53 17.74
CA LYS A 159 -0.94 -8.68 18.18
C LYS A 159 -1.79 -9.86 18.69
N THR A 160 -2.93 -9.57 19.33
CA THR A 160 -3.83 -10.60 19.87
C THR A 160 -4.87 -11.06 18.85
N LYS A 161 -5.09 -10.28 17.79
CA LYS A 161 -6.00 -10.57 16.68
C LYS A 161 -5.28 -10.33 15.34
N PRO A 162 -4.30 -11.17 14.97
CA PRO A 162 -3.52 -10.97 13.75
C PRO A 162 -4.36 -11.28 12.51
N ILE A 163 -3.87 -10.82 11.36
CA ILE A 163 -4.37 -11.27 10.07
C ILE A 163 -4.11 -12.78 9.91
N GLN A 164 -5.08 -13.50 9.36
CA GLN A 164 -5.02 -14.94 9.11
C GLN A 164 -5.22 -15.20 7.62
N LEU A 165 -4.74 -16.36 7.15
CA LEU A 165 -4.89 -16.75 5.75
C LEU A 165 -6.36 -16.84 5.33
N SER A 166 -7.23 -17.34 6.21
CA SER A 166 -8.68 -17.45 5.99
C SER A 166 -9.37 -16.11 5.74
N HIS A 167 -8.79 -14.98 6.18
CA HIS A 167 -9.35 -13.67 5.87
C HIS A 167 -9.27 -13.33 4.38
N PHE A 168 -8.41 -14.02 3.62
CA PHE A 168 -8.29 -13.88 2.17
C PHE A 168 -9.22 -14.81 1.39
N ASP A 169 -9.95 -15.72 2.03
CA ASP A 169 -10.84 -16.66 1.33
C ASP A 169 -11.83 -15.93 0.41
N PRO A 170 -12.51 -14.83 0.82
CA PRO A 170 -13.39 -14.09 -0.09
C PRO A 170 -12.65 -13.45 -1.27
N VAL A 171 -11.39 -13.04 -1.08
CA VAL A 171 -10.55 -12.47 -2.15
C VAL A 171 -10.22 -13.58 -3.16
N ILE A 172 -9.88 -14.78 -2.69
CA ILE A 172 -9.51 -15.93 -3.52
C ILE A 172 -10.73 -16.46 -4.29
N GLU A 173 -11.88 -16.55 -3.62
CA GLU A 173 -13.15 -16.93 -4.27
C GLU A 173 -13.50 -15.95 -5.39
N TRP A 174 -13.48 -14.65 -5.11
CA TRP A 174 -13.71 -13.62 -6.12
C TRP A 174 -12.65 -13.61 -7.23
N TRP A 175 -11.38 -13.90 -6.91
CA TRP A 175 -10.30 -13.92 -7.90
C TRP A 175 -10.56 -14.91 -9.04
N ASN A 176 -11.20 -16.04 -8.71
CA ASN A 176 -11.53 -17.11 -9.65
C ASN A 176 -12.86 -16.89 -10.40
N ASP A 177 -13.68 -15.93 -9.96
CA ASP A 177 -14.98 -15.58 -10.56
C ASP A 177 -15.23 -14.06 -10.47
N ARG A 178 -14.38 -13.29 -11.17
CA ARG A 178 -14.34 -11.83 -11.03
C ARG A 178 -15.63 -11.18 -11.52
N LYS A 179 -16.32 -10.55 -10.57
CA LYS A 179 -17.56 -9.80 -10.79
C LYS A 179 -17.47 -8.45 -10.11
N GLU A 180 -18.24 -7.50 -10.63
CA GLU A 180 -18.45 -6.25 -9.92
C GLU A 180 -19.28 -6.49 -8.66
N ILE A 181 -18.92 -5.80 -7.57
CA ILE A 181 -19.59 -5.91 -6.28
C ILE A 181 -19.80 -4.50 -5.75
N ILE A 182 -21.04 -4.20 -5.34
CA ILE A 182 -21.42 -2.96 -4.67
C ILE A 182 -21.92 -3.33 -3.28
N VAL A 183 -21.41 -2.65 -2.25
CA VAL A 183 -21.81 -2.80 -0.86
C VAL A 183 -22.13 -1.40 -0.34
N ASP A 184 -23.34 -1.22 0.20
CA ASP A 184 -23.82 0.06 0.77
C ASP A 184 -23.63 1.25 -0.19
N GLY A 185 -23.94 1.04 -1.47
CA GLY A 185 -23.80 2.06 -2.53
C GLY A 185 -22.35 2.36 -2.97
N SER A 186 -21.35 1.74 -2.34
CA SER A 186 -19.94 1.91 -2.66
C SER A 186 -19.37 0.69 -3.39
N PRO A 187 -18.54 0.86 -4.45
CA PRO A 187 -17.93 -0.27 -5.14
C PRO A 187 -16.92 -0.97 -4.23
N LYS A 188 -17.14 -2.26 -3.99
CA LYS A 188 -16.18 -3.18 -3.35
C LYS A 188 -15.27 -3.83 -4.38
N ALA A 189 -15.81 -4.18 -5.54
CA ALA A 189 -15.04 -4.69 -6.66
C ALA A 189 -15.53 -4.07 -7.97
N LYS A 190 -14.62 -3.60 -8.82
CA LYS A 190 -14.97 -2.98 -10.10
C LYS A 190 -13.84 -3.12 -11.11
N TYR A 191 -14.19 -3.26 -12.38
CA TYR A 191 -13.26 -3.25 -13.50
C TYR A 191 -13.15 -1.84 -14.09
N PHE A 192 -11.92 -1.41 -14.35
CA PHE A 192 -11.64 -0.16 -15.04
C PHE A 192 -10.77 -0.45 -16.26
N THR A 193 -11.18 0.01 -17.43
CA THR A 193 -10.36 -0.07 -18.63
C THR A 193 -9.13 0.81 -18.50
N GLN A 194 -8.11 0.58 -19.34
CA GLN A 194 -6.94 1.45 -19.39
C GLN A 194 -7.32 2.92 -19.63
N LYS A 195 -8.36 3.16 -20.43
CA LYS A 195 -8.89 4.50 -20.70
C LYS A 195 -9.51 5.11 -19.46
N ASP A 196 -10.36 4.37 -18.74
CA ASP A 196 -10.99 4.86 -17.51
C ASP A 196 -9.93 5.32 -16.50
N LEU A 197 -8.85 4.55 -16.34
CA LEU A 197 -7.74 4.89 -15.43
C LEU A 197 -6.95 6.12 -15.87
N LYS A 198 -6.81 6.35 -17.19
CA LYS A 198 -6.19 7.56 -17.74
C LYS A 198 -7.09 8.78 -17.57
N ASP A 199 -8.40 8.62 -17.78
CA ASP A 199 -9.41 9.66 -17.58
C ASP A 199 -9.52 10.06 -16.10
N LEU A 200 -9.27 9.12 -15.17
CA LEU A 200 -9.08 9.34 -13.74
C LEU A 200 -7.70 9.93 -13.37
N GLN A 201 -6.93 10.43 -14.35
CA GLN A 201 -5.60 11.04 -14.14
C GLN A 201 -4.61 10.09 -13.45
N LEU A 202 -4.70 8.79 -13.73
CA LEU A 202 -3.90 7.75 -13.08
C LEU A 202 -4.12 7.67 -11.56
N ASN A 203 -5.31 8.04 -11.07
CA ASN A 203 -5.67 7.80 -9.69
C ASN A 203 -6.18 6.36 -9.51
N PHE A 204 -5.33 5.50 -8.95
CA PHE A 204 -5.64 4.10 -8.68
C PHE A 204 -6.31 3.88 -7.31
N ASP A 205 -6.67 4.95 -6.59
CA ASP A 205 -7.42 4.88 -5.34
C ASP A 205 -8.91 4.59 -5.59
N GLN A 206 -9.19 3.44 -6.20
CA GLN A 206 -10.53 2.99 -6.55
C GLN A 206 -10.97 1.85 -5.63
N CYS A 207 -12.30 1.72 -5.44
CA CYS A 207 -12.88 0.80 -4.45
C CYS A 207 -12.29 1.01 -3.05
N GLY A 208 -12.18 2.28 -2.63
CA GLY A 208 -11.67 2.66 -1.31
C GLY A 208 -12.56 2.20 -0.15
N PHE A 209 -12.06 2.37 1.06
CA PHE A 209 -12.81 2.12 2.28
C PHE A 209 -13.83 3.26 2.50
N PRO A 210 -15.05 2.95 2.98
CA PRO A 210 -15.99 3.98 3.39
C PRO A 210 -15.29 4.89 4.41
N HIS A 211 -15.21 6.18 4.10
CA HIS A 211 -14.80 7.17 5.09
C HIS A 211 -16.07 7.59 5.84
N GLU A 212 -16.01 7.63 7.16
CA GLU A 212 -16.98 8.44 7.89
C GLU A 212 -16.75 9.89 7.44
N GLU A 213 -17.72 10.49 6.76
CA GLU A 213 -17.69 11.92 6.47
C GLU A 213 -17.64 12.65 7.81
N ILE A 214 -16.45 13.13 8.18
CA ILE A 214 -16.33 14.09 9.27
C ILE A 214 -16.92 15.38 8.72
N GLU A 215 -18.12 15.73 9.17
CA GLU A 215 -18.75 17.00 8.85
C GLU A 215 -17.76 18.13 9.18
N ILE A 216 -17.26 18.81 8.15
CA ILE A 216 -16.37 19.95 8.33
C ILE A 216 -17.24 21.12 8.77
N LEU A 217 -17.39 21.26 10.08
CA LEU A 217 -18.10 22.38 10.68
C LEU A 217 -17.43 23.71 10.27
N PRO A 218 -18.21 24.80 10.11
CA PRO A 218 -17.67 26.15 9.99
C PRO A 218 -16.62 26.43 11.08
N PRO A 219 -15.60 27.27 10.81
CA PRO A 219 -14.48 27.45 11.74
C PRO A 219 -14.91 27.81 13.18
N ASP A 220 -15.98 28.58 13.36
CA ASP A 220 -16.50 28.96 14.66
C ASP A 220 -17.17 27.80 15.42
N GLU A 221 -17.89 26.93 14.72
CA GLU A 221 -18.48 25.71 15.29
C GLU A 221 -17.41 24.67 15.62
N LEU A 222 -16.44 24.47 14.72
CA LEU A 222 -15.30 23.59 14.95
C LEU A 222 -14.49 24.04 16.19
N ILE A 223 -14.23 25.34 16.33
CA ILE A 223 -13.53 25.89 17.51
C ILE A 223 -14.34 25.65 18.80
N LYS A 224 -15.68 25.83 18.76
CA LYS A 224 -16.55 25.57 19.92
C LYS A 224 -16.51 24.10 20.32
N GLU A 225 -16.65 23.19 19.36
CA GLU A 225 -16.60 21.76 19.60
C GLU A 225 -15.24 21.34 20.18
N TYR A 226 -14.15 21.86 19.61
CA TYR A 226 -12.79 21.56 20.09
C TYR A 226 -12.56 22.04 21.52
N ARG A 227 -13.07 23.22 21.88
CA ARG A 227 -13.02 23.73 23.26
C ARG A 227 -13.83 22.87 24.22
N ALA A 228 -15.04 22.44 23.83
CA ALA A 228 -15.89 21.58 24.65
C ALA A 228 -15.27 20.19 24.87
N LYS A 229 -14.75 19.56 23.81
CA LYS A 229 -13.98 18.31 23.89
C LYS A 229 -12.77 18.45 24.81
N ARG A 230 -12.00 19.53 24.66
CA ARG A 230 -10.84 19.80 25.51
C ARG A 230 -11.21 19.91 26.98
N GLN A 231 -12.27 20.67 27.31
CA GLN A 231 -12.74 20.79 28.68
C GLN A 231 -13.19 19.44 29.27
N THR A 232 -13.84 18.60 28.45
CA THR A 232 -14.26 17.24 28.87
C THR A 232 -13.04 16.36 29.13
N LEU A 233 -12.04 16.40 28.25
CA LEU A 233 -10.79 15.66 28.41
C LEU A 233 -9.98 16.13 29.62
N ASP A 234 -9.91 17.45 29.86
CA ASP A 234 -9.23 18.00 31.04
C ASP A 234 -9.88 17.48 32.33
N LEU A 235 -11.22 17.42 32.39
CA LEU A 235 -11.94 16.81 33.52
C LEU A 235 -11.64 15.31 33.68
N GLU A 236 -11.59 14.55 32.59
CA GLU A 236 -11.22 13.13 32.64
C GLU A 236 -9.76 12.94 33.11
N ILE A 237 -8.84 13.79 32.66
CA ILE A 237 -7.44 13.79 33.09
C ILE A 237 -7.37 14.06 34.59
N ASP A 238 -8.04 15.09 35.09
CA ASP A 238 -8.06 15.43 36.51
C ASP A 238 -8.65 14.29 37.36
N MET A 239 -9.74 13.68 36.90
CA MET A 239 -10.32 12.51 37.57
C MET A 239 -9.33 11.35 37.66
N LYS A 240 -8.60 11.05 36.57
CA LYS A 240 -7.60 9.99 36.57
C LYS A 240 -6.38 10.33 37.41
N LEU A 241 -5.92 11.58 37.39
CA LEU A 241 -4.82 12.04 38.23
C LEU A 241 -5.19 11.92 39.71
N ASN A 242 -6.40 12.31 40.11
CA ASN A 242 -6.88 12.14 41.48
C ASN A 242 -6.91 10.67 41.90
N GLN A 243 -7.40 9.77 41.05
CA GLN A 243 -7.35 8.32 41.31
C GLN A 243 -5.91 7.82 41.49
N ILE A 244 -4.97 8.28 40.67
CA ILE A 244 -3.56 7.91 40.78
C ILE A 244 -2.96 8.46 42.09
N CYS A 245 -3.24 9.71 42.44
CA CYS A 245 -2.78 10.34 43.67
C CYS A 245 -3.32 9.62 44.91
N GLU A 246 -4.59 9.22 44.93
CA GLU A 246 -5.16 8.38 45.99
C GLU A 246 -4.44 7.03 46.13
N ILE A 247 -4.15 6.36 45.01
CA ILE A 247 -3.43 5.07 45.00
C ILE A 247 -2.00 5.24 45.53
N LEU A 248 -1.35 6.36 45.21
CA LEU A 248 0.05 6.63 45.58
C LEU A 248 0.20 7.33 46.94
N GLY A 249 -0.90 7.74 47.58
CA GLY A 249 -0.88 8.48 48.84
C GLY A 249 -0.29 9.89 48.72
N ILE A 250 -0.45 10.53 47.56
CA ILE A 250 0.01 11.90 47.30
C ILE A 250 -1.18 12.84 47.54
N GLU A 251 -1.05 13.81 48.45
CA GLU A 251 -2.06 14.86 48.62
C GLU A 251 -2.11 15.76 47.38
N VAL A 252 -3.33 15.99 46.86
CA VAL A 252 -3.62 16.82 45.67
C VAL A 252 -3.86 18.27 46.08
#